data_AF-A0A2N8P3R4-F1
#
_entry.id   AF-A0A2N8P3R4-F1
#
_cell.length_a   1.000
_cell.length_b   1.000
_cell.length_c   1.000
_cell.angle_alpha   90.00
_cell.angle_beta   90.00
_cell.angle_gamma   90.00
#
_symmetry.space_group_name_H-M   'P 1'
#
loop_
_entity.id
_entity.type
_entity.pdbx_description
1 polymer ?
#
loop_
_entity_poly.entity_id
_entity_poly.type
_entity_poly.pdbx_seq_one_letter_code
_entity_poly.pdbx_strand_id
1 'polypeptide(L)'
;MPQTAVRIATAAQAATVTSNSPVVTDWALRYFGPWWNAISTAPDADAAVIADVSSNRVTEIAQRVGDHSHEGTVYANSRMLVDRDNDGTVVASQPDDKLVYQAEPGGPLRIYGCEDVPVALAAARLAREVVRGQLLADGWSILHASAVVRDGQTVLTLGDKGAGKTTTALLLARAGWHLLANDRVFIRREDDRLRVLPWPSAAAIGLGLLDALDWYETVRERLRNGEQLHPTQHQKVTDALHSGSRTPLWNEFGKELKPQFFPDQLHSWLGLTLATEGHATCVLFPRITPDAELALLDENRAVAAGDFFTADTEDRYPDIFGLLPADLPGVEPLLERLGELPWHSLAFGHDVKANTDLLKRVTEPTA
;
A
#
# COMPACT_ATOMS: atom_id res chain seq x y z
N MET A 1 9.58 22.07 -19.44
CA MET A 1 8.14 21.82 -19.66
C MET A 1 7.37 22.55 -18.57
N PRO A 2 6.09 22.94 -18.77
CA PRO A 2 5.30 23.50 -17.68
C PRO A 2 5.20 22.48 -16.54
N GLN A 3 5.29 22.97 -15.31
CA GLN A 3 5.11 22.15 -14.12
C GLN A 3 3.67 21.63 -14.07
N THR A 4 3.52 20.38 -13.68
CA THR A 4 2.23 19.69 -13.51
C THR A 4 2.01 19.39 -12.04
N ALA A 5 0.75 19.23 -11.63
CA ALA A 5 0.42 19.02 -10.22
C ALA A 5 -0.78 18.10 -10.02
N VAL A 6 -0.74 17.33 -8.93
CA VAL A 6 -1.79 16.40 -8.50
C VAL A 6 -2.03 16.58 -7.02
N ARG A 7 -3.30 16.81 -6.68
CA ARG A 7 -3.75 16.86 -5.29
C ARG A 7 -4.29 15.50 -4.89
N ILE A 8 -3.77 14.94 -3.81
CA ILE A 8 -4.17 13.67 -3.22
C ILE A 8 -4.93 13.96 -1.92
N ALA A 9 -6.06 13.29 -1.69
CA ALA A 9 -6.97 13.61 -0.59
C ALA A 9 -7.59 12.37 0.04
N THR A 10 -7.56 12.28 1.37
CA THR A 10 -8.29 11.25 2.12
C THR A 10 -8.70 11.78 3.48
N ALA A 11 -9.93 11.46 3.91
CA ALA A 11 -10.56 12.09 5.06
C ALA A 11 -10.38 13.63 5.05
N ALA A 12 -9.83 14.22 6.12
CA ALA A 12 -9.57 15.64 6.23
C ALA A 12 -8.15 16.04 5.75
N GLN A 13 -7.35 15.08 5.29
CA GLN A 13 -5.94 15.27 4.97
C GLN A 13 -5.69 15.34 3.47
N ALA A 14 -4.62 16.03 3.09
CA ALA A 14 -4.23 16.17 1.69
C ALA A 14 -2.76 16.52 1.51
N ALA A 15 -2.23 16.14 0.34
CA ALA A 15 -0.90 16.50 -0.11
C ALA A 15 -0.94 16.80 -1.61
N THR A 16 -0.16 17.79 -2.04
CA THR A 16 0.03 18.10 -3.47
C THR A 16 1.41 17.64 -3.91
N VAL A 17 1.46 16.88 -5.01
CA VAL A 17 2.68 16.49 -5.70
C VAL A 17 2.82 17.33 -6.95
N THR A 18 3.99 17.94 -7.17
CA THR A 18 4.29 18.67 -8.40
C THR A 18 5.53 18.11 -9.07
N SER A 19 5.61 18.27 -10.41
CA SER A 19 6.76 17.80 -11.19
C SER A 19 6.92 18.57 -12.49
N ASN A 20 8.16 18.70 -12.95
CA ASN A 20 8.52 19.10 -14.30
C ASN A 20 8.24 18.02 -15.37
N SER A 21 7.84 16.81 -14.96
CA SER A 21 7.49 15.69 -15.82
C SER A 21 6.05 15.23 -15.60
N PRO A 22 5.20 15.22 -16.65
CA PRO A 22 3.84 14.71 -16.53
C PRO A 22 3.80 13.22 -16.17
N VAL A 23 4.84 12.44 -16.49
CA VAL A 23 4.91 11.01 -16.16
C VAL A 23 4.83 10.80 -14.64
N VAL A 24 5.46 11.69 -13.86
CA VAL A 24 5.45 11.62 -12.39
C VAL A 24 4.07 11.94 -11.83
N THR A 25 3.39 12.95 -12.36
CA THR A 25 2.03 13.30 -11.91
C THR A 25 0.99 12.30 -12.38
N ASP A 26 1.09 11.80 -13.61
CA ASP A 26 0.19 10.77 -14.14
C ASP A 26 0.33 9.48 -13.33
N TRP A 27 1.54 9.16 -12.88
CA TRP A 27 1.77 8.07 -11.93
C TRP A 27 1.03 8.31 -10.62
N ALA A 28 1.14 9.50 -10.02
CA ALA A 28 0.45 9.82 -8.78
C ALA A 28 -1.09 9.72 -8.95
N LEU A 29 -1.65 10.23 -10.04
CA LEU A 29 -3.07 10.10 -10.36
C LEU A 29 -3.49 8.64 -10.41
N ARG A 30 -2.76 7.83 -11.16
CA ARG A 30 -3.03 6.41 -11.32
C ARG A 30 -2.91 5.63 -10.01
N TYR A 31 -1.88 5.93 -9.22
CA TYR A 31 -1.56 5.21 -7.99
C TYR A 31 -2.52 5.54 -6.85
N PHE A 32 -2.91 6.80 -6.71
CA PHE A 32 -3.73 7.26 -5.59
C PHE A 32 -5.20 7.46 -5.95
N GLY A 33 -5.54 7.70 -7.21
CA GLY A 33 -6.88 8.01 -7.69
C GLY A 33 -7.97 7.08 -7.14
N PRO A 34 -7.78 5.75 -7.22
CA PRO A 34 -8.82 4.81 -6.79
C PRO A 34 -9.16 4.82 -5.30
N TRP A 35 -8.26 5.29 -4.44
CA TRP A 35 -8.39 5.17 -2.98
C TRP A 35 -8.32 6.50 -2.22
N TRP A 36 -7.55 7.47 -2.71
CA TRP A 36 -7.32 8.79 -2.10
C TRP A 36 -7.63 9.94 -3.07
N ASN A 37 -8.67 9.80 -3.89
CA ASN A 37 -9.29 10.88 -4.67
C ASN A 37 -8.28 11.82 -5.37
N ALA A 38 -7.25 11.24 -5.99
CA ALA A 38 -6.21 12.04 -6.64
C ALA A 38 -6.76 12.73 -7.89
N ILE A 39 -6.56 14.05 -7.98
CA ILE A 39 -7.05 14.89 -9.07
C ILE A 39 -5.95 15.81 -9.59
N SER A 40 -5.94 16.07 -10.90
CA SER A 40 -5.06 17.07 -11.49
C SER A 40 -5.44 18.46 -10.99
N THR A 41 -4.46 19.29 -10.70
CA THR A 41 -4.65 20.68 -10.26
C THR A 41 -3.62 21.59 -10.92
N ALA A 42 -3.83 22.90 -10.81
CA ALA A 42 -2.76 23.86 -11.11
C ALA A 42 -1.62 23.70 -10.08
N PRO A 43 -0.36 23.89 -10.47
CA PRO A 43 0.75 23.97 -9.52
C PRO A 43 0.47 25.04 -8.47
N ASP A 44 0.68 24.66 -7.20
CA ASP A 44 0.50 25.51 -6.03
C ASP A 44 1.86 25.72 -5.35
N ALA A 45 2.02 26.85 -4.66
CA ALA A 45 3.21 27.15 -3.88
C ALA A 45 3.35 26.21 -2.68
N ASP A 46 2.24 25.69 -2.15
CA ASP A 46 2.20 24.84 -0.95
C ASP A 46 2.28 23.33 -1.29
N ALA A 47 3.05 22.98 -2.33
CA ALA A 47 3.30 21.58 -2.67
C ALA A 47 3.96 20.85 -1.49
N ALA A 48 3.43 19.68 -1.12
CA ALA A 48 4.07 18.86 -0.09
C ALA A 48 5.27 18.08 -0.64
N VAL A 49 5.19 17.70 -1.92
CA VAL A 49 6.26 16.97 -2.63
C VAL A 49 6.52 17.65 -3.98
N ILE A 50 7.79 17.92 -4.26
CA ILE A 50 8.27 18.41 -5.56
C ILE A 50 9.23 17.35 -6.10
N ALA A 51 8.87 16.69 -7.19
CA ALA A 51 9.61 15.54 -7.70
C ALA A 51 9.98 15.76 -9.17
N ASP A 52 11.22 16.15 -9.43
CA ASP A 52 11.67 16.59 -10.75
C ASP A 52 12.70 15.63 -11.37
N VAL A 53 12.63 15.48 -12.68
CA VAL A 53 13.69 14.82 -13.45
C VAL A 53 14.77 15.84 -13.77
N SER A 54 15.95 15.69 -13.15
CA SER A 54 17.10 16.57 -13.33
C SER A 54 18.41 15.89 -12.92
N SER A 55 19.16 15.39 -13.90
CA SER A 55 20.49 14.82 -13.68
C SER A 55 21.47 15.82 -13.06
N ASN A 56 21.38 17.11 -13.41
CA ASN A 56 22.23 18.16 -12.85
C ASN A 56 22.03 18.29 -11.34
N ARG A 57 20.77 18.28 -10.86
CA ARG A 57 20.46 18.35 -9.42
C ARG A 57 20.89 17.08 -8.69
N VAL A 58 20.76 15.92 -9.33
CA VAL A 58 21.29 14.64 -8.81
C VAL A 58 22.79 14.74 -8.58
N THR A 59 23.56 15.21 -9.58
CA THR A 59 25.02 15.37 -9.44
C THR A 59 25.39 16.36 -8.35
N GLU A 60 24.77 17.54 -8.34
CA GLU A 60 25.03 18.61 -7.35
C GLU A 60 24.80 18.11 -5.91
N ILE A 61 23.64 17.52 -5.66
CA ILE A 61 23.25 17.08 -4.32
C ILE A 61 24.02 15.84 -3.89
N ALA A 62 24.24 14.87 -4.79
CA ALA A 62 25.03 13.69 -4.46
C ALA A 62 26.49 14.05 -4.13
N GLN A 63 27.07 15.02 -4.85
CA GLN A 63 28.40 15.53 -4.53
C GLN A 63 28.41 16.22 -3.16
N ARG A 64 27.41 17.08 -2.88
CA ARG A 64 27.28 17.72 -1.55
C ARG A 64 27.28 16.68 -0.43
N VAL A 65 26.44 15.65 -0.52
CA VAL A 65 26.35 14.59 0.50
C VAL A 65 27.68 13.83 0.63
N GLY A 66 28.39 13.60 -0.48
CA GLY A 66 29.69 12.94 -0.48
C GLY A 66 30.83 13.78 0.13
N ASP A 67 30.76 15.11 -0.02
CA ASP A 67 31.78 16.05 0.46
C ASP A 67 31.61 16.42 1.95
N HIS A 68 30.44 16.13 2.54
CA HIS A 68 30.12 16.41 3.94
C HIS A 68 30.07 15.12 4.79
N SER A 69 30.05 15.29 6.11
CA SER A 69 29.83 14.17 7.03
C SER A 69 28.42 13.63 6.84
N HIS A 70 28.30 12.33 6.57
CA HIS A 70 27.02 11.69 6.32
C HIS A 70 26.91 10.35 7.04
N GLU A 71 25.67 9.95 7.30
CA GLU A 71 25.32 8.66 7.88
C GLU A 71 24.77 7.71 6.81
N GLY A 72 25.04 6.42 6.95
CA GLY A 72 24.51 5.39 6.07
C GLY A 72 23.26 4.73 6.67
N THR A 73 22.22 4.58 5.86
CA THR A 73 21.02 3.80 6.21
C THR A 73 20.51 3.01 5.00
N VAL A 74 19.49 2.19 5.22
CA VAL A 74 18.72 1.55 4.15
C VAL A 74 17.37 2.25 4.09
N TYR A 75 17.04 2.79 2.92
CA TYR A 75 15.74 3.36 2.65
C TYR A 75 15.21 2.71 1.39
N ALA A 76 13.94 2.33 1.36
CA ALA A 76 13.36 1.77 0.13
C ALA A 76 13.99 0.45 -0.37
N ASN A 77 14.70 -0.30 0.48
CA ASN A 77 15.56 -1.46 0.14
C ASN A 77 16.85 -1.09 -0.63
N SER A 78 17.27 0.16 -0.57
CA SER A 78 18.47 0.65 -1.24
C SER A 78 19.31 1.48 -0.28
N ARG A 79 20.62 1.50 -0.49
CA ARG A 79 21.55 2.24 0.35
C ARG A 79 21.27 3.73 0.22
N MET A 80 21.18 4.42 1.34
CA MET A 80 20.99 5.86 1.41
C MET A 80 22.06 6.49 2.28
N LEU A 81 22.63 7.59 1.79
CA LEU A 81 23.53 8.46 2.54
C LEU A 81 22.74 9.70 2.95
N VAL A 82 22.82 10.08 4.22
CA VAL A 82 22.03 11.17 4.80
C VAL A 82 22.97 12.16 5.46
N ASP A 83 22.87 13.42 5.05
CA ASP A 83 23.51 14.59 5.64
C ASP A 83 22.42 15.44 6.33
N ARG A 84 22.71 15.93 7.53
CA ARG A 84 21.79 16.73 8.34
C ARG A 84 22.50 18.01 8.78
N ASP A 85 21.98 19.14 8.34
CA ASP A 85 22.47 20.45 8.75
C ASP A 85 21.97 20.82 10.16
N ASN A 86 22.69 21.74 10.81
CA ASN A 86 22.31 22.27 12.12
C ASN A 86 20.97 23.03 12.12
N ASP A 87 20.51 23.51 10.96
CA ASP A 87 19.22 24.18 10.81
C ASP A 87 18.05 23.21 10.62
N GLY A 88 18.31 21.90 10.63
CA GLY A 88 17.31 20.84 10.46
C GLY A 88 17.10 20.42 9.00
N THR A 89 17.81 21.02 8.04
CA THR A 89 17.76 20.58 6.64
C THR A 89 18.35 19.18 6.50
N VAL A 90 17.61 18.31 5.82
CA VAL A 90 18.05 16.95 5.50
C VAL A 90 18.32 16.86 4.02
N VAL A 91 19.52 16.40 3.67
CA VAL A 91 19.92 16.11 2.29
C VAL A 91 20.35 14.67 2.20
N ALA A 92 19.90 13.96 1.17
CA ALA A 92 20.23 12.55 1.06
C ALA A 92 20.38 12.07 -0.37
N SER A 93 21.12 10.98 -0.53
CA SER A 93 21.45 10.38 -1.82
C SER A 93 21.30 8.87 -1.77
N GLN A 94 20.65 8.30 -2.78
CA GLN A 94 20.64 6.88 -3.11
C GLN A 94 21.43 6.68 -4.40
N PRO A 95 22.75 6.41 -4.32
CA PRO A 95 23.62 6.38 -5.49
C PRO A 95 23.20 5.34 -6.54
N ASP A 96 22.79 4.15 -6.09
CA ASP A 96 22.43 3.04 -6.98
C ASP A 96 21.15 3.33 -7.79
N ASP A 97 20.19 4.03 -7.17
CA ASP A 97 18.93 4.43 -7.81
C ASP A 97 19.02 5.77 -8.54
N LYS A 98 20.16 6.49 -8.42
CA LYS A 98 20.36 7.85 -8.93
C LYS A 98 19.26 8.81 -8.49
N LEU A 99 18.87 8.70 -7.22
CA LEU A 99 17.88 9.56 -6.57
C LEU A 99 18.53 10.37 -5.47
N VAL A 100 18.15 11.63 -5.36
CA VAL A 100 18.54 12.51 -4.27
C VAL A 100 17.31 13.21 -3.68
N TYR A 101 17.43 13.60 -2.43
CA TYR A 101 16.35 14.15 -1.62
C TYR A 101 16.83 15.39 -0.88
N GLN A 102 15.94 16.35 -0.69
CA GLN A 102 16.16 17.52 0.15
C GLN A 102 14.87 17.85 0.88
N ALA A 103 14.95 18.05 2.20
CA ALA A 103 13.83 18.44 3.05
C ALA A 103 14.29 19.55 3.99
N GLU A 104 13.63 20.70 3.92
CA GLU A 104 13.83 21.82 4.84
C GLU A 104 12.69 21.82 5.87
N PRO A 105 12.93 22.22 7.13
CA PRO A 105 11.85 22.30 8.12
C PRO A 105 10.70 23.19 7.67
N GLY A 106 9.48 22.63 7.62
CA GLY A 106 8.28 23.33 7.16
C GLY A 106 8.20 23.55 5.64
N GLY A 107 9.19 23.09 4.87
CA GLY A 107 9.22 23.15 3.42
C GLY A 107 8.75 21.86 2.73
N PRO A 108 8.68 21.87 1.38
CA PRO A 108 8.37 20.68 0.59
C PRO A 108 9.48 19.63 0.68
N LEU A 109 9.10 18.36 0.55
CA LEU A 109 10.05 17.29 0.22
C LEU A 109 10.42 17.39 -1.26
N ARG A 110 11.70 17.59 -1.54
CA ARG A 110 12.23 17.64 -2.90
C ARG A 110 12.87 16.32 -3.26
N ILE A 111 12.54 15.81 -4.43
CA ILE A 111 13.11 14.59 -5.02
C ILE A 111 13.66 14.96 -6.38
N TYR A 112 14.90 14.53 -6.66
CA TYR A 112 15.47 14.62 -7.99
C TYR A 112 15.98 13.25 -8.44
N GLY A 113 15.77 12.93 -9.71
CA GLY A 113 16.31 11.73 -10.33
C GLY A 113 16.68 11.95 -11.78
N CYS A 114 17.35 10.95 -12.36
CA CYS A 114 17.78 11.00 -13.77
C CYS A 114 16.71 10.52 -14.75
N GLU A 115 15.70 9.77 -14.27
CA GLU A 115 14.67 9.11 -15.11
C GLU A 115 13.29 9.24 -14.47
N ASP A 116 12.24 9.27 -15.29
CA ASP A 116 10.87 9.51 -14.84
C ASP A 116 10.35 8.45 -13.87
N VAL A 117 10.52 7.16 -14.17
CA VAL A 117 9.92 6.07 -13.38
C VAL A 117 10.50 5.97 -11.97
N PRO A 118 11.84 6.03 -11.76
CA PRO A 118 12.40 6.12 -10.41
C PRO A 118 11.89 7.33 -9.61
N VAL A 119 11.80 8.51 -10.25
CA VAL A 119 11.26 9.72 -9.61
C VAL A 119 9.79 9.54 -9.24
N ALA A 120 8.99 8.96 -10.13
CA ALA A 120 7.57 8.69 -9.90
C ALA A 120 7.33 7.72 -8.73
N LEU A 121 8.13 6.65 -8.64
CA LEU A 121 8.09 5.70 -7.52
C LEU A 121 8.48 6.35 -6.19
N ALA A 122 9.50 7.21 -6.18
CA ALA A 122 9.91 7.95 -5.00
C ALA A 122 8.85 8.99 -4.58
N ALA A 123 8.28 9.71 -5.55
CA ALA A 123 7.21 10.69 -5.33
C ALA A 123 5.95 10.06 -4.75
N ALA A 124 5.49 8.94 -5.33
CA ALA A 124 4.33 8.22 -4.80
C ALA A 124 4.59 7.68 -3.39
N ARG A 125 5.82 7.26 -3.09
CA ARG A 125 6.17 6.82 -1.73
C ARG A 125 6.13 7.99 -0.74
N LEU A 126 6.81 9.10 -1.02
CA LEU A 126 6.87 10.24 -0.09
C LEU A 126 5.53 10.95 0.03
N ALA A 127 4.75 11.06 -1.04
CA ALA A 127 3.39 11.58 -0.95
C ALA A 127 2.51 10.73 -0.01
N ARG A 128 2.69 9.40 -0.03
CA ARG A 128 2.03 8.50 0.93
C ARG A 128 2.54 8.71 2.35
N GLU A 129 3.84 8.85 2.56
CA GLU A 129 4.40 9.09 3.90
C GLU A 129 3.98 10.45 4.48
N VAL A 130 3.83 11.49 3.66
CA VAL A 130 3.27 12.79 4.08
C VAL A 130 1.82 12.61 4.57
N VAL A 131 0.95 12.02 3.75
CA VAL A 131 -0.46 11.81 4.10
C VAL A 131 -0.57 10.86 5.31
N ARG A 132 0.29 9.84 5.39
CA ARG A 132 0.40 8.97 6.57
C ARG A 132 0.71 9.78 7.82
N GLY A 133 1.75 10.63 7.80
CA GLY A 133 2.12 11.47 8.94
C GLY A 133 0.97 12.37 9.40
N GLN A 134 0.27 13.00 8.46
CA GLN A 134 -0.92 13.81 8.72
C GLN A 134 -2.07 13.00 9.35
N LEU A 135 -2.35 11.80 8.84
CA LEU A 135 -3.38 10.92 9.41
C LEU A 135 -2.98 10.44 10.82
N LEU A 136 -1.72 10.03 11.03
CA LEU A 136 -1.25 9.61 12.34
C LEU A 136 -1.35 10.75 13.38
N ALA A 137 -1.02 11.98 12.99
CA ALA A 137 -1.19 13.16 13.83
C ALA A 137 -2.69 13.47 14.12
N ASP A 138 -3.59 13.07 13.22
CA ASP A 138 -5.05 13.16 13.37
C ASP A 138 -5.66 11.92 14.08
N GLY A 139 -4.83 11.16 14.80
CA GLY A 139 -5.25 10.06 15.67
C GLY A 139 -5.56 8.74 14.95
N TRP A 140 -5.14 8.58 13.69
CA TRP A 140 -5.27 7.31 12.99
C TRP A 140 -4.16 6.33 13.40
N SER A 141 -4.44 5.03 13.29
CA SER A 141 -3.46 3.95 13.43
C SER A 141 -3.44 3.08 12.19
N ILE A 142 -2.37 2.30 11.98
CA ILE A 142 -2.24 1.41 10.82
C ILE A 142 -2.37 -0.04 11.29
N LEU A 143 -3.34 -0.76 10.73
CA LEU A 143 -3.60 -2.16 11.05
C LEU A 143 -3.18 -3.07 9.88
N HIS A 144 -2.56 -4.22 10.18
CA HIS A 144 -2.18 -5.23 9.19
C HIS A 144 -3.38 -6.10 8.79
N ALA A 145 -4.29 -5.52 8.03
CA ALA A 145 -5.52 -6.15 7.57
C ALA A 145 -5.76 -5.94 6.08
N SER A 146 -6.25 -6.99 5.41
CA SER A 146 -7.04 -6.79 4.18
C SER A 146 -8.47 -6.42 4.57
N ALA A 147 -9.16 -5.63 3.75
CA ALA A 147 -10.50 -5.16 4.08
C ALA A 147 -11.40 -5.04 2.85
N VAL A 148 -12.67 -5.35 3.05
CA VAL A 148 -13.73 -5.16 2.06
C VAL A 148 -14.91 -4.44 2.68
N VAL A 149 -15.67 -3.71 1.87
CA VAL A 149 -16.80 -2.86 2.29
C VAL A 149 -18.06 -3.22 1.52
N ARG A 150 -19.20 -3.28 2.20
CA ARG A 150 -20.53 -3.35 1.60
C ARG A 150 -21.47 -2.52 2.45
N ASP A 151 -22.23 -1.62 1.82
CA ASP A 151 -23.20 -0.75 2.51
C ASP A 151 -22.60 0.01 3.71
N GLY A 152 -21.34 0.44 3.58
CA GLY A 152 -20.59 1.15 4.63
C GLY A 152 -20.08 0.27 5.78
N GLN A 153 -20.37 -1.04 5.77
CA GLN A 153 -19.84 -2.02 6.71
C GLN A 153 -18.54 -2.62 6.19
N THR A 154 -17.51 -2.69 7.04
CA THR A 154 -16.18 -3.20 6.71
C THR A 154 -15.94 -4.53 7.40
N VAL A 155 -15.55 -5.53 6.62
CA VAL A 155 -14.99 -6.79 7.12
C VAL A 155 -13.47 -6.67 7.10
N LEU A 156 -12.85 -6.78 8.28
CA LEU A 156 -11.39 -6.80 8.44
C LEU A 156 -10.90 -8.24 8.42
N THR A 157 -9.84 -8.53 7.68
CA THR A 157 -9.21 -9.85 7.64
C THR A 157 -7.77 -9.77 8.13
N LEU A 158 -7.48 -10.43 9.26
CA LEU A 158 -6.17 -10.40 9.92
C LEU A 158 -5.60 -11.82 10.02
N GLY A 159 -4.29 -11.93 10.14
CA GLY A 159 -3.61 -13.23 10.09
C GLY A 159 -2.13 -13.08 9.88
N ASP A 160 -1.40 -14.14 10.25
CA ASP A 160 0.01 -14.22 9.97
C ASP A 160 0.30 -14.15 8.46
N LYS A 161 1.57 -14.01 8.12
CA LYS A 161 2.03 -14.08 6.74
C LYS A 161 1.62 -15.43 6.14
N GLY A 162 0.89 -15.40 5.02
CA GLY A 162 0.42 -16.61 4.33
C GLY A 162 -0.93 -17.15 4.84
N ALA A 163 -1.52 -16.56 5.88
CA ALA A 163 -2.79 -17.02 6.45
C ALA A 163 -4.00 -16.92 5.49
N GLY A 164 -3.89 -16.12 4.42
CA GLY A 164 -4.94 -15.99 3.40
C GLY A 164 -5.72 -14.68 3.43
N LYS A 165 -5.19 -13.62 4.07
CA LYS A 165 -5.84 -12.29 4.14
C LYS A 165 -6.27 -11.77 2.77
N THR A 166 -5.32 -11.69 1.83
CA THR A 166 -5.57 -11.21 0.46
C THR A 166 -6.53 -12.13 -0.29
N THR A 167 -6.40 -13.46 -0.16
CA THR A 167 -7.34 -14.42 -0.76
C THR A 167 -8.77 -14.16 -0.30
N THR A 168 -8.96 -14.00 1.01
CA THR A 168 -10.28 -13.75 1.64
C THR A 168 -10.91 -12.47 1.10
N ALA A 169 -10.15 -11.38 1.06
CA ALA A 169 -10.64 -10.10 0.55
C ALA A 169 -11.01 -10.17 -0.94
N LEU A 170 -10.22 -10.85 -1.77
CA LEU A 170 -10.53 -11.01 -3.20
C LEU A 170 -11.76 -11.89 -3.44
N LEU A 171 -11.96 -12.95 -2.64
CA LEU A 171 -13.17 -13.79 -2.71
C LEU A 171 -14.42 -13.00 -2.35
N LEU A 172 -14.39 -12.23 -1.26
CA LEU A 172 -15.49 -11.34 -0.89
C LEU A 172 -15.74 -10.26 -1.94
N ALA A 173 -14.68 -9.68 -2.50
CA ALA A 173 -14.81 -8.67 -3.56
C ALA A 173 -15.49 -9.25 -4.82
N ARG A 174 -15.11 -10.47 -5.25
CA ARG A 174 -15.82 -11.20 -6.33
C ARG A 174 -17.26 -11.53 -5.97
N ALA A 175 -17.57 -11.69 -4.68
CA ALA A 175 -18.92 -11.90 -4.19
C ALA A 175 -19.74 -10.60 -4.06
N GLY A 176 -19.26 -9.48 -4.61
CA GLY A 176 -19.96 -8.19 -4.65
C GLY A 176 -19.67 -7.29 -3.46
N TRP A 177 -18.59 -7.52 -2.71
CA TRP A 177 -18.06 -6.52 -1.79
C TRP A 177 -17.09 -5.59 -2.55
N HIS A 178 -16.83 -4.41 -2.00
CA HIS A 178 -15.88 -3.45 -2.56
C HIS A 178 -14.53 -3.60 -1.84
N LEU A 179 -13.44 -3.75 -2.57
CA LEU A 179 -12.12 -3.89 -1.98
C LEU A 179 -11.62 -2.54 -1.43
N LEU A 180 -11.39 -2.47 -0.13
CA LEU A 180 -10.85 -1.29 0.56
C LEU A 180 -9.32 -1.41 0.71
N ALA A 181 -8.81 -2.60 1.04
CA ALA A 181 -7.39 -2.82 1.21
C ALA A 181 -6.97 -4.27 0.98
N ASN A 182 -5.76 -4.44 0.46
CA ASN A 182 -5.15 -5.76 0.24
C ASN A 182 -4.16 -6.18 1.33
N ASP A 183 -3.59 -5.24 2.10
CA ASP A 183 -2.56 -5.53 3.11
C ASP A 183 -2.67 -4.66 4.36
N ARG A 184 -2.88 -3.35 4.21
CA ARG A 184 -2.91 -2.39 5.32
C ARG A 184 -4.16 -1.52 5.26
N VAL A 185 -4.65 -1.10 6.41
CA VAL A 185 -5.69 -0.08 6.53
C VAL A 185 -5.27 0.98 7.53
N PHE A 186 -5.75 2.21 7.33
CA PHE A 186 -5.83 3.15 8.45
C PHE A 186 -7.13 2.89 9.20
N ILE A 187 -7.08 2.93 10.52
CA ILE A 187 -8.23 2.76 11.39
C ILE A 187 -8.22 3.82 12.48
N ARG A 188 -9.39 4.36 12.80
CA ARG A 188 -9.58 5.31 13.89
C ARG A 188 -10.92 5.06 14.57
N ARG A 189 -10.97 5.26 15.88
CA ARG A 189 -12.22 5.26 16.64
C ARG A 189 -12.95 6.59 16.43
N GLU A 190 -14.21 6.52 16.02
CA GLU A 190 -15.14 7.65 15.93
C GLU A 190 -16.37 7.26 16.76
N ASP A 191 -16.46 7.80 17.97
CA ASP A 191 -17.45 7.42 18.98
C ASP A 191 -17.49 5.90 19.24
N ASP A 192 -18.62 5.26 18.90
CA ASP A 192 -18.86 3.81 19.01
C ASP A 192 -18.53 3.04 17.73
N ARG A 193 -17.91 3.68 16.73
CA ARG A 193 -17.55 3.06 15.46
C ARG A 193 -16.05 3.09 15.23
N LEU A 194 -15.61 2.20 14.35
CA LEU A 194 -14.23 2.12 13.89
C LEU A 194 -14.21 2.46 12.41
N ARG A 195 -13.83 3.69 12.07
CA ARG A 195 -13.72 4.10 10.67
C ARG A 195 -12.43 3.53 10.08
N VAL A 196 -12.51 3.06 8.84
CA VAL A 196 -11.41 2.40 8.12
C VAL A 196 -11.20 3.11 6.78
N LEU A 197 -9.95 3.42 6.47
CA LEU A 197 -9.53 4.02 5.19
C LEU A 197 -8.49 3.13 4.48
N PRO A 198 -8.42 3.20 3.15
CA PRO A 198 -7.48 2.42 2.36
C PRO A 198 -6.04 2.90 2.56
N TRP A 199 -5.10 1.98 2.41
CA TRP A 199 -3.68 2.26 2.21
C TRP A 199 -3.30 2.01 0.74
N PRO A 200 -3.02 3.05 -0.05
CA PRO A 200 -2.61 2.87 -1.44
C PRO A 200 -1.26 2.16 -1.54
N SER A 201 -1.30 0.97 -2.12
CA SER A 201 -0.11 0.17 -2.39
C SER A 201 -0.31 -0.67 -3.65
N ALA A 202 0.80 -1.07 -4.29
CA ALA A 202 0.74 -2.05 -5.35
C ALA A 202 0.24 -3.39 -4.77
N ALA A 203 -0.74 -4.02 -5.42
CA ALA A 203 -1.30 -5.26 -4.94
C ALA A 203 -0.53 -6.45 -5.51
N ALA A 204 -0.01 -7.32 -4.62
CA ALA A 204 0.70 -8.53 -5.00
C ALA A 204 -0.23 -9.75 -5.01
N ILE A 205 -0.52 -10.29 -6.19
CA ILE A 205 -1.43 -11.44 -6.36
C ILE A 205 -0.66 -12.57 -7.04
N GLY A 206 -0.52 -13.72 -6.38
CA GLY A 206 0.27 -14.85 -6.88
C GLY A 206 -0.34 -15.50 -8.12
N LEU A 207 0.49 -16.12 -8.96
CA LEU A 207 0.06 -16.73 -10.23
C LEU A 207 -1.03 -17.79 -10.01
N GLY A 208 -0.88 -18.62 -8.97
CA GLY A 208 -1.88 -19.62 -8.60
C GLY A 208 -3.22 -19.01 -8.17
N LEU A 209 -3.20 -17.85 -7.48
CA LEU A 209 -4.43 -17.17 -7.09
C LEU A 209 -5.10 -16.49 -8.29
N LEU A 210 -4.32 -15.92 -9.22
CA LEU A 210 -4.86 -15.41 -10.49
C LEU A 210 -5.54 -16.52 -11.29
N ASP A 211 -4.95 -17.71 -11.33
CA ASP A 211 -5.52 -18.87 -12.02
C ASP A 211 -6.79 -19.36 -11.33
N ALA A 212 -6.75 -19.54 -10.00
CA ALA A 212 -7.91 -19.96 -9.21
C ALA A 212 -9.10 -18.98 -9.30
N LEU A 213 -8.83 -17.68 -9.54
CA LEU A 213 -9.86 -16.66 -9.67
C LEU A 213 -10.26 -16.35 -11.11
N ASP A 214 -9.81 -17.15 -12.08
CA ASP A 214 -10.07 -16.99 -13.52
C ASP A 214 -9.55 -15.66 -14.11
N TRP A 215 -8.54 -15.06 -13.48
CA TRP A 215 -7.94 -13.80 -13.92
C TRP A 215 -6.64 -13.98 -14.72
N TYR A 216 -6.02 -15.15 -14.66
CA TYR A 216 -4.72 -15.39 -15.27
C TYR A 216 -4.66 -15.04 -16.76
N GLU A 217 -5.61 -15.53 -17.57
CA GLU A 217 -5.61 -15.26 -19.01
C GLU A 217 -5.93 -13.80 -19.33
N THR A 218 -6.83 -13.15 -18.58
CA THR A 218 -7.10 -11.71 -18.73
C THR A 218 -5.84 -10.88 -18.52
N VAL A 219 -5.09 -11.16 -17.45
CA VAL A 219 -3.83 -10.46 -17.15
C VAL A 219 -2.81 -10.70 -18.26
N ARG A 220 -2.68 -11.94 -18.71
CA ARG A 220 -1.74 -12.31 -19.77
C ARG A 220 -2.07 -11.68 -21.12
N GLU A 221 -3.34 -11.60 -21.49
CA GLU A 221 -3.79 -10.95 -22.73
C GLU A 221 -3.46 -9.45 -22.73
N ARG A 222 -3.71 -8.76 -21.61
CA ARG A 222 -3.37 -7.34 -21.47
C ARG A 222 -1.87 -7.08 -21.60
N LEU A 223 -1.03 -7.92 -21.00
CA LEU A 223 0.42 -7.85 -21.17
C LEU A 223 0.85 -8.05 -22.64
N ARG A 224 0.24 -9.00 -23.35
CA ARG A 224 0.50 -9.23 -24.78
C ARG A 224 0.09 -8.05 -25.66
N ASN A 225 -0.92 -7.29 -25.23
CA ASN A 225 -1.36 -6.07 -25.89
C ASN A 225 -0.49 -4.84 -25.54
N GLY A 226 0.61 -5.04 -24.79
CA GLY A 226 1.58 -3.99 -24.47
C GLY A 226 1.29 -3.21 -23.20
N GLU A 227 0.22 -3.53 -22.47
CA GLU A 227 0.00 -2.94 -21.15
C GLU A 227 1.01 -3.49 -20.14
N GLN A 228 1.27 -2.74 -19.06
CA GLN A 228 2.29 -3.09 -18.07
C GLN A 228 1.71 -3.18 -16.66
N LEU A 229 2.14 -4.20 -15.93
CA LEU A 229 1.98 -4.32 -14.47
C LEU A 229 2.91 -3.33 -13.73
N HIS A 230 2.76 -3.21 -12.42
CA HIS A 230 3.60 -2.36 -11.60
C HIS A 230 5.07 -2.82 -11.65
N PRO A 231 6.05 -1.92 -11.89
CA PRO A 231 7.43 -2.31 -12.24
C PRO A 231 8.25 -2.83 -11.08
N THR A 232 7.75 -2.76 -9.84
CA THR A 232 8.44 -3.30 -8.66
C THR A 232 8.34 -4.83 -8.53
N GLN A 233 7.69 -5.51 -9.47
CA GLN A 233 7.74 -6.97 -9.58
C GLN A 233 9.04 -7.44 -10.21
N HIS A 234 9.40 -8.70 -9.97
CA HIS A 234 10.60 -9.31 -10.53
C HIS A 234 10.41 -9.67 -12.01
N GLN A 235 11.42 -9.47 -12.87
CA GLN A 235 11.34 -9.78 -14.32
C GLN A 235 10.87 -11.22 -14.63
N LYS A 236 11.39 -12.23 -13.92
CA LYS A 236 10.90 -13.62 -13.97
C LYS A 236 9.37 -13.78 -13.90
N VAL A 237 8.67 -12.92 -13.17
CA VAL A 237 7.20 -12.94 -13.10
C VAL A 237 6.58 -12.50 -14.42
N THR A 238 7.09 -11.41 -14.99
CA THR A 238 6.71 -10.94 -16.32
C THR A 238 6.97 -12.03 -17.36
N ASP A 239 8.14 -12.67 -17.33
CA ASP A 239 8.50 -13.74 -18.27
C ASP A 239 7.59 -14.97 -18.13
N ALA A 240 7.22 -15.34 -16.91
CA ALA A 240 6.28 -16.43 -16.64
C ALA A 240 4.88 -16.13 -17.22
N LEU A 241 4.36 -14.91 -17.03
CA LEU A 241 3.08 -14.51 -17.61
C LEU A 241 3.12 -14.56 -19.15
N HIS A 242 4.18 -14.05 -19.77
CA HIS A 242 4.34 -14.09 -21.24
C HIS A 242 4.37 -15.52 -21.79
N SER A 243 5.15 -16.40 -21.14
CA SER A 243 5.27 -17.81 -21.51
C SER A 243 4.03 -18.65 -21.18
N GLY A 244 3.10 -18.13 -20.36
CA GLY A 244 1.89 -18.86 -19.95
C GLY A 244 2.11 -19.81 -18.76
N SER A 245 3.21 -19.65 -18.02
CA SER A 245 3.50 -20.43 -16.83
C SER A 245 2.69 -19.96 -15.61
N ARG A 246 1.90 -20.87 -15.04
CA ARG A 246 1.10 -20.65 -13.82
C ARG A 246 1.83 -21.05 -12.53
N THR A 247 3.02 -21.61 -12.66
CA THR A 247 3.76 -22.16 -11.52
C THR A 247 4.24 -21.02 -10.60
N PRO A 248 3.96 -21.09 -9.28
CA PRO A 248 4.49 -20.12 -8.33
C PRO A 248 6.02 -20.02 -8.41
N LEU A 249 6.52 -18.80 -8.40
CA LEU A 249 7.95 -18.50 -8.47
C LEU A 249 8.47 -18.11 -7.09
N TRP A 250 9.72 -18.42 -6.79
CA TRP A 250 10.33 -18.15 -5.49
C TRP A 250 11.70 -17.51 -5.66
N ASN A 251 12.06 -16.60 -4.76
CA ASN A 251 13.42 -16.10 -4.67
C ASN A 251 14.32 -17.07 -3.86
N GLU A 252 15.60 -16.77 -3.78
CA GLU A 252 16.60 -17.57 -3.05
C GLU A 252 16.33 -17.70 -1.54
N PHE A 253 15.51 -16.82 -0.98
CA PHE A 253 15.10 -16.81 0.42
C PHE A 253 13.74 -17.46 0.67
N GLY A 254 13.17 -18.17 -0.32
CA GLY A 254 11.88 -18.84 -0.18
C GLY A 254 10.67 -17.88 -0.09
N LYS A 255 10.81 -16.63 -0.52
CA LYS A 255 9.67 -15.69 -0.69
C LYS A 255 9.10 -15.83 -2.10
N GLU A 256 7.79 -16.00 -2.20
CA GLU A 256 7.10 -16.05 -3.48
C GLU A 256 7.25 -14.72 -4.25
N LEU A 257 7.60 -14.81 -5.52
CA LEU A 257 7.63 -13.70 -6.47
C LEU A 257 6.26 -13.60 -7.15
N LYS A 258 5.60 -12.46 -6.94
CA LYS A 258 4.21 -12.24 -7.37
C LYS A 258 4.09 -11.12 -8.39
N PRO A 259 3.14 -11.25 -9.34
CA PRO A 259 2.64 -10.11 -10.10
C PRO A 259 2.25 -8.95 -9.19
N GLN A 260 2.63 -7.73 -9.54
CA GLN A 260 2.23 -6.53 -8.82
C GLN A 260 1.35 -5.64 -9.70
N PHE A 261 0.18 -5.32 -9.20
CA PHE A 261 -0.81 -4.49 -9.89
C PHE A 261 -0.75 -3.07 -9.36
N PHE A 262 -0.92 -2.10 -10.24
CA PHE A 262 -1.31 -0.76 -9.82
C PHE A 262 -2.71 -0.80 -9.19
N PRO A 263 -3.03 0.09 -8.24
CA PRO A 263 -4.36 0.15 -7.64
C PRO A 263 -5.52 0.24 -8.65
N ASP A 264 -5.36 1.01 -9.73
CA ASP A 264 -6.39 1.15 -10.77
C ASP A 264 -6.64 -0.15 -11.54
N GLN A 265 -5.62 -1.01 -11.68
CA GLN A 265 -5.73 -2.30 -12.38
C GLN A 265 -6.60 -3.31 -11.63
N LEU A 266 -6.76 -3.16 -10.31
CA LEU A 266 -7.71 -3.98 -9.55
C LEU A 266 -9.14 -3.80 -10.09
N HIS A 267 -9.48 -2.58 -10.51
CA HIS A 267 -10.74 -2.31 -11.19
C HIS A 267 -10.66 -2.60 -12.69
N SER A 268 -9.75 -1.93 -13.40
CA SER A 268 -9.75 -1.91 -14.87
C SER A 268 -9.37 -3.27 -15.49
N TRP A 269 -8.56 -4.08 -14.80
CA TRP A 269 -8.15 -5.40 -15.30
C TRP A 269 -8.97 -6.54 -14.66
N LEU A 270 -9.22 -6.47 -13.36
CA LEU A 270 -9.82 -7.58 -12.61
C LEU A 270 -11.33 -7.41 -12.33
N GLY A 271 -11.91 -6.26 -12.71
CA GLY A 271 -13.34 -5.99 -12.57
C GLY A 271 -13.80 -5.77 -11.13
N LEU A 272 -12.88 -5.51 -10.20
CA LEU A 272 -13.23 -5.28 -8.79
C LEU A 272 -13.81 -3.89 -8.61
N THR A 273 -14.77 -3.76 -7.69
CA THR A 273 -15.19 -2.45 -7.20
C THR A 273 -14.33 -2.07 -6.00
N LEU A 274 -13.89 -0.82 -5.92
CA LEU A 274 -13.01 -0.34 -4.86
C LEU A 274 -13.79 0.58 -3.91
N ALA A 275 -13.47 0.54 -2.63
CA ALA A 275 -14.03 1.43 -1.61
C ALA A 275 -12.97 2.39 -1.11
N THR A 276 -13.39 3.60 -0.71
CA THR A 276 -12.52 4.64 -0.14
C THR A 276 -12.68 4.78 1.37
N GLU A 277 -13.72 4.19 1.95
CA GLU A 277 -13.94 4.14 3.40
C GLU A 277 -15.01 3.11 3.80
N GLY A 278 -15.10 2.82 5.09
CA GLY A 278 -16.19 2.08 5.72
C GLY A 278 -16.02 2.02 7.25
N HIS A 279 -16.91 1.31 7.95
CA HIS A 279 -16.84 1.12 9.39
C HIS A 279 -16.70 -0.36 9.74
N ALA A 280 -15.70 -0.74 10.54
CA ALA A 280 -15.47 -2.13 10.91
C ALA A 280 -16.67 -2.71 11.68
N THR A 281 -17.16 -3.85 11.23
CA THR A 281 -18.30 -4.57 11.82
C THR A 281 -18.02 -6.04 12.07
N CYS A 282 -16.98 -6.61 11.47
CA CYS A 282 -16.62 -8.02 11.61
C CYS A 282 -15.13 -8.23 11.38
N VAL A 283 -14.56 -9.20 12.11
CA VAL A 283 -13.15 -9.59 12.00
C VAL A 283 -13.03 -11.06 11.59
N LEU A 284 -12.24 -11.32 10.55
CA LEU A 284 -11.97 -12.68 10.06
C LEU A 284 -10.50 -13.05 10.30
N PHE A 285 -10.29 -14.29 10.74
CA PHE A 285 -8.99 -14.89 10.94
C PHE A 285 -8.84 -16.16 10.07
N PRO A 286 -8.48 -16.01 8.79
CA PRO A 286 -8.36 -17.15 7.89
C PRO A 286 -7.06 -17.93 8.15
N ARG A 287 -7.10 -19.21 7.80
CA ARG A 287 -5.93 -20.07 7.62
C ARG A 287 -6.12 -20.85 6.33
N ILE A 288 -5.13 -20.80 5.44
CA ILE A 288 -5.10 -21.66 4.26
C ILE A 288 -4.30 -22.91 4.63
N THR A 289 -4.96 -24.06 4.57
CA THR A 289 -4.31 -25.36 4.79
C THR A 289 -4.59 -26.23 3.56
N PRO A 290 -3.56 -26.65 2.81
CA PRO A 290 -3.74 -27.59 1.72
C PRO A 290 -4.50 -28.83 2.19
N ASP A 291 -5.52 -29.24 1.43
CA ASP A 291 -6.34 -30.43 1.66
C ASP A 291 -7.18 -30.45 2.95
N ALA A 292 -7.26 -29.34 3.69
CA ALA A 292 -8.15 -29.25 4.84
C ALA A 292 -9.62 -29.11 4.43
N GLU A 293 -10.51 -29.71 5.23
CA GLU A 293 -11.94 -29.45 5.12
C GLU A 293 -12.26 -28.00 5.52
N LEU A 294 -13.16 -27.39 4.75
CA LEU A 294 -13.70 -26.06 5.02
C LEU A 294 -14.43 -26.06 6.36
N ALA A 295 -13.99 -25.23 7.32
CA ALA A 295 -14.56 -25.21 8.65
C ALA A 295 -14.51 -23.82 9.32
N LEU A 296 -15.50 -23.58 10.19
CA LEU A 296 -15.38 -22.61 11.28
C LEU A 296 -14.52 -23.25 12.38
N LEU A 297 -13.48 -22.54 12.80
CA LEU A 297 -12.57 -23.01 13.85
C LEU A 297 -13.00 -22.45 15.20
N ASP A 298 -13.01 -23.30 16.22
CA ASP A 298 -13.19 -22.90 17.63
C ASP A 298 -11.85 -22.43 18.22
N GLU A 299 -11.23 -21.45 17.57
CA GLU A 299 -9.97 -20.84 17.98
C GLU A 299 -10.23 -19.42 18.47
N ASN A 300 -9.97 -19.17 19.76
CA ASN A 300 -10.14 -17.87 20.38
C ASN A 300 -8.94 -16.95 20.07
N ARG A 301 -8.88 -16.45 18.83
CA ARG A 301 -7.95 -15.38 18.45
C ARG A 301 -8.66 -14.03 18.57
N ALA A 302 -8.00 -13.09 19.23
CA ALA A 302 -8.40 -11.69 19.26
C ALA A 302 -7.39 -10.84 18.47
N VAL A 303 -7.80 -9.63 18.07
CA VAL A 303 -6.85 -8.63 17.56
C VAL A 303 -5.92 -8.22 18.70
N ALA A 304 -4.63 -8.17 18.44
CA ALA A 304 -3.61 -7.81 19.43
C ALA A 304 -2.78 -6.60 18.97
N ALA A 305 -2.03 -6.00 19.90
CA ALA A 305 -1.15 -4.87 19.57
C ALA A 305 -0.14 -5.20 18.45
N GLY A 306 0.29 -6.47 18.36
CA GLY A 306 1.19 -6.96 17.30
C GLY A 306 0.56 -7.01 15.90
N ASP A 307 -0.75 -6.85 15.77
CA ASP A 307 -1.42 -6.72 14.47
C ASP A 307 -1.33 -5.28 13.91
N PHE A 308 -0.87 -4.30 14.70
CA PHE A 308 -0.68 -2.91 14.28
C PHE A 308 0.75 -2.65 13.83
N PHE A 309 0.92 -1.75 12.86
CA PHE A 309 2.24 -1.27 12.48
C PHE A 309 2.74 -0.22 13.47
N THR A 310 3.90 -0.47 14.04
CA THR A 310 4.72 0.49 14.79
C THR A 310 5.85 1.04 13.91
N ALA A 311 6.54 2.08 14.39
CA ALA A 311 7.74 2.62 13.75
C ALA A 311 8.79 1.52 13.49
N ASP A 312 8.97 0.59 14.44
CA ASP A 312 9.94 -0.51 14.32
C ASP A 312 9.55 -1.57 13.29
N THR A 313 8.24 -1.78 13.08
CA THR A 313 7.74 -2.75 12.09
C THR A 313 7.63 -2.18 10.67
N GLU A 314 7.75 -0.86 10.50
CA GLU A 314 7.86 -0.20 9.20
C GLU A 314 9.33 0.07 8.84
N ASP A 315 10.17 -0.97 8.98
CA ASP A 315 11.62 -0.93 8.75
C ASP A 315 12.03 -0.44 7.34
N ARG A 316 11.12 -0.54 6.37
CA ARG A 316 11.37 -0.20 4.98
C ARG A 316 11.52 1.30 4.73
N TYR A 317 10.85 2.13 5.54
CA TYR A 317 10.79 3.59 5.40
C TYR A 317 11.08 4.27 6.75
N PRO A 318 12.35 4.24 7.21
CA PRO A 318 12.71 4.99 8.41
C PRO A 318 12.38 6.47 8.22
N ASP A 319 11.93 7.14 9.28
CA ASP A 319 11.52 8.56 9.23
C ASP A 319 12.73 9.50 9.20
N ILE A 320 13.44 9.48 8.09
CA ILE A 320 14.63 10.30 7.89
C ILE A 320 14.28 11.77 7.68
N PHE A 321 13.04 12.08 7.26
CA PHE A 321 12.58 13.43 6.93
C PHE A 321 11.69 14.08 8.01
N GLY A 322 11.45 13.40 9.13
CA GLY A 322 10.67 13.93 10.26
C GLY A 322 9.19 14.15 9.92
N LEU A 323 8.59 13.22 9.18
CA LEU A 323 7.19 13.28 8.75
C LEU A 323 6.23 12.70 9.78
N LEU A 324 6.72 11.87 10.70
CA LEU A 324 5.89 11.23 11.71
C LEU A 324 5.77 12.12 12.96
N PRO A 325 4.60 12.14 13.62
CA PRO A 325 4.47 12.83 14.90
C PRO A 325 5.36 12.16 15.96
N ALA A 326 5.86 12.96 16.91
CA ALA A 326 6.74 12.48 17.97
C ALA A 326 6.04 11.46 18.90
N ASP A 327 4.75 11.69 19.17
CA ASP A 327 3.91 10.84 20.00
C ASP A 327 2.75 10.28 19.18
N LEU A 328 2.67 8.96 19.09
CA LEU A 328 1.51 8.27 18.53
C LEU A 328 0.55 7.88 19.66
N PRO A 329 -0.77 7.98 19.46
CA PRO A 329 -1.72 7.49 20.44
C PRO A 329 -1.58 5.97 20.62
N GLY A 330 -1.79 5.51 21.85
CA GLY A 330 -1.87 4.09 22.14
C GLY A 330 -3.03 3.42 21.38
N VAL A 331 -2.87 2.14 21.07
CA VAL A 331 -3.88 1.34 20.34
C VAL A 331 -4.92 0.71 21.25
N GLU A 332 -4.84 0.90 22.57
CA GLU A 332 -5.72 0.29 23.56
C GLU A 332 -7.20 0.61 23.32
N PRO A 333 -7.61 1.86 23.04
CA PRO A 333 -9.03 2.17 22.75
C PRO A 333 -9.55 1.52 21.46
N LEU A 334 -8.66 1.23 20.51
CA LEU A 334 -8.98 0.50 19.28
C LEU A 334 -9.10 -1.00 19.56
N LEU A 335 -8.18 -1.56 20.35
CA LEU A 335 -8.21 -2.97 20.75
C LEU A 335 -9.47 -3.33 21.52
N GLU A 336 -9.86 -2.49 22.49
CA GLU A 336 -11.12 -2.64 23.24
C GLU A 336 -12.30 -2.76 22.27
N ARG A 337 -12.43 -1.80 21.35
CA ARG A 337 -13.57 -1.78 20.42
C ARG A 337 -13.52 -2.89 19.37
N LEU A 338 -12.33 -3.27 18.89
CA LEU A 338 -12.16 -4.40 17.98
C LEU A 338 -12.52 -5.73 18.66
N GLY A 339 -12.25 -5.87 19.97
CA GLY A 339 -12.60 -7.04 20.76
C GLY A 339 -14.10 -7.24 20.97
N GLU A 340 -14.90 -6.17 20.79
CA GLU A 340 -16.36 -6.23 20.87
C GLU A 340 -17.04 -6.60 19.55
N LEU A 341 -16.30 -6.58 18.43
CA LEU A 341 -16.84 -6.95 17.13
C LEU A 341 -17.03 -8.47 17.03
N PRO A 342 -18.06 -8.94 16.29
CA PRO A 342 -18.13 -10.33 15.85
C PRO A 342 -16.84 -10.76 15.15
N TRP A 343 -16.36 -11.95 15.47
CA TRP A 343 -15.17 -12.51 14.85
C TRP A 343 -15.34 -13.98 14.50
N HIS A 344 -14.62 -14.42 13.46
CA HIS A 344 -14.63 -15.80 12.99
C HIS A 344 -13.24 -16.27 12.58
N SER A 345 -12.83 -17.43 13.11
CA SER A 345 -11.66 -18.16 12.65
C SER A 345 -12.07 -19.15 11.58
N LEU A 346 -11.41 -19.12 10.41
CA LEU A 346 -11.83 -19.85 9.20
C LEU A 346 -10.69 -20.72 8.66
N ALA A 347 -10.97 -21.98 8.32
CA ALA A 347 -10.07 -22.82 7.54
C ALA A 347 -10.53 -22.89 6.09
N PHE A 348 -9.63 -22.57 5.14
CA PHE A 348 -9.88 -22.66 3.71
C PHE A 348 -9.09 -23.78 3.05
N GLY A 349 -9.76 -24.50 2.16
CA GLY A 349 -9.14 -25.34 1.14
C GLY A 349 -8.95 -24.58 -0.17
N HIS A 350 -8.76 -25.30 -1.27
CA HIS A 350 -8.57 -24.71 -2.61
C HIS A 350 -9.86 -24.54 -3.43
N ASP A 351 -11.01 -25.01 -2.91
CA ASP A 351 -12.31 -24.81 -3.58
C ASP A 351 -12.80 -23.37 -3.38
N VAL A 352 -12.61 -22.56 -4.42
CA VAL A 352 -13.00 -21.15 -4.47
C VAL A 352 -14.49 -20.95 -4.21
N LYS A 353 -15.35 -21.82 -4.73
CA LYS A 353 -16.80 -21.70 -4.56
C LYS A 353 -17.18 -21.99 -3.11
N ALA A 354 -16.70 -23.10 -2.56
CA ALA A 354 -17.00 -23.48 -1.18
C ALA A 354 -16.49 -22.41 -0.18
N ASN A 355 -15.26 -21.91 -0.38
CA ASN A 355 -14.70 -20.82 0.44
C ASN A 355 -15.57 -19.56 0.37
N THR A 356 -16.03 -19.18 -0.84
CA THR A 356 -16.89 -18.01 -1.04
C THR A 356 -18.25 -18.17 -0.36
N ASP A 357 -18.86 -19.35 -0.43
CA ASP A 357 -20.15 -19.63 0.20
C ASP A 357 -20.06 -19.61 1.73
N LEU A 358 -18.95 -20.10 2.32
CA LEU A 358 -18.70 -19.91 3.76
C LEU A 358 -18.55 -18.43 4.09
N LEU A 359 -17.76 -17.69 3.31
CA LEU A 359 -17.51 -16.28 3.55
C LEU A 359 -18.80 -15.45 3.55
N LYS A 360 -19.71 -15.68 2.59
CA LYS A 360 -21.02 -15.04 2.59
C LYS A 360 -21.80 -15.30 3.87
N ARG A 361 -21.89 -16.56 4.31
CA ARG A 361 -22.61 -16.94 5.53
C ARG A 361 -22.11 -16.25 6.80
N VAL A 362 -20.82 -15.95 6.90
CA VAL A 362 -20.20 -15.37 8.12
C VAL A 362 -20.05 -13.84 8.05
N THR A 363 -20.30 -13.23 6.88
CA THR A 363 -20.15 -11.78 6.68
C THR A 363 -21.46 -11.06 6.39
N GLU A 364 -22.48 -11.78 5.94
CA GLU A 364 -23.81 -11.21 5.77
C GLU A 364 -24.47 -11.02 7.15
N PRO A 365 -25.12 -9.86 7.40
CA PRO A 365 -25.88 -9.67 8.61
C PRO A 365 -26.96 -10.75 8.72
N THR A 366 -27.13 -11.36 9.89
CA THR A 366 -28.30 -12.18 10.18
C THR A 366 -29.55 -11.31 10.02
N ALA A 367 -30.41 -11.67 9.06
CA ALA A 367 -31.64 -10.94 8.75
C ALA A 367 -32.62 -10.86 9.93
#